data_AF-A0A3D0QUG4-F1
#
_entry.id   AF-A0A3D0QUG4-F1
#
_cell.length_a   1.000
_cell.length_b   1.000
_cell.length_c   1.000
_cell.angle_alpha   90.00
_cell.angle_beta   90.00
_cell.angle_gamma   90.00
#
_symmetry.space_group_name_H-M   'P 1'
#
loop_
_entity.id
_entity.type
_entity.pdbx_description
1 polymer ?
#
loop_
_entity_poly.entity_id
_entity_poly.type
_entity_poly.pdbx_seq_one_letter_code
_entity_poly.pdbx_strand_id
1 'polypeptide(L)'
;HEALEDKAAADPLEAAAKAKGLNYVKLEGSVGIIGNGAGLVMSTLDVVAYAGEAHSNVKPANFLDIGGGASAEVMANGLEIILGDPDVKSVFVNVFGGITACDAVANGIVQALELLKTKGEDVTKPLVVRLDGNNAELGRKILTDA
;
A
#
# COMPACT_ATOMS: atom_id res chain seq x y z
N HIS A 1 26.50 10.60 -6.10
CA HIS A 1 25.82 9.29 -6.03
C HIS A 1 24.65 9.25 -7.03
N GLU A 2 23.71 10.20 -7.00
CA GLU A 2 22.61 10.27 -8.01
C GLU A 2 23.08 10.41 -9.47
N ALA A 3 24.18 11.11 -9.74
CA ALA A 3 24.71 11.28 -11.10
C ALA A 3 25.29 9.99 -11.71
N LEU A 4 25.44 8.92 -10.93
CA LEU A 4 25.91 7.60 -11.38
C LEU A 4 24.77 6.56 -11.42
N GLU A 5 23.54 6.97 -11.09
CA GLU A 5 22.39 6.07 -11.05
C GLU A 5 21.85 5.84 -12.46
N ASP A 6 21.91 4.60 -12.94
CA ASP A 6 21.34 4.20 -14.22
C ASP A 6 19.82 4.01 -14.08
N LYS A 7 19.08 5.09 -14.34
CA LYS A 7 17.61 5.11 -14.25
C LYS A 7 16.93 4.19 -15.27
N ALA A 8 17.63 3.76 -16.33
CA ALA A 8 17.06 2.87 -17.35
C ALA A 8 17.05 1.40 -16.90
N ALA A 9 17.85 1.04 -15.89
CA ALA A 9 17.90 -0.31 -15.32
C ALA A 9 16.89 -0.53 -14.17
N ALA A 10 16.25 0.52 -13.68
CA ALA A 10 15.27 0.43 -12.59
C ALA A 10 13.89 0.00 -13.13
N ASP A 11 13.15 -0.78 -12.33
CA ASP A 11 11.77 -1.14 -12.64
C ASP A 11 10.92 0.15 -12.80
N PRO A 12 10.08 0.27 -13.84
CA PRO A 12 9.24 1.46 -14.05
C PRO A 12 8.36 1.82 -12.85
N LEU A 13 7.87 0.84 -12.09
CA LEU A 13 7.08 1.05 -10.89
C LEU A 13 7.93 1.59 -9.74
N GLU A 14 9.17 1.09 -9.58
CA GLU A 14 10.13 1.61 -8.61
C GLU A 14 10.52 3.06 -8.93
N ALA A 15 10.75 3.37 -10.21
CA ALA A 15 11.03 4.72 -10.66
C ALA A 15 9.84 5.68 -10.41
N ALA A 16 8.62 5.23 -10.72
CA ALA A 16 7.39 6.01 -10.48
C ALA A 16 7.12 6.23 -8.99
N ALA A 17 7.32 5.20 -8.16
CA ALA A 17 7.20 5.30 -6.72
C ALA A 17 8.24 6.26 -6.12
N LYS A 18 9.51 6.15 -6.55
CA LYS A 18 10.59 7.06 -6.13
C LYS A 18 10.28 8.52 -6.48
N ALA A 19 9.72 8.78 -7.67
CA ALA A 19 9.29 10.13 -8.06
C ALA A 19 8.18 10.70 -7.16
N LYS A 20 7.37 9.84 -6.55
CA LYS A 20 6.31 10.19 -5.58
C LYS A 20 6.80 10.16 -4.13
N GLY A 21 8.10 9.94 -3.89
CA GLY A 21 8.69 9.87 -2.55
C GLY A 21 8.32 8.61 -1.75
N LEU A 22 7.93 7.53 -2.45
CA LEU A 22 7.55 6.27 -1.83
C LEU A 22 8.72 5.27 -1.82
N ASN A 23 8.82 4.48 -0.75
CA ASN A 23 9.76 3.37 -0.67
C ASN A 23 9.09 2.10 -1.19
N TYR A 24 9.32 1.76 -2.45
CA TYR A 24 8.71 0.62 -3.13
C TYR A 24 9.80 -0.32 -3.67
N VAL A 25 9.54 -1.63 -3.60
CA VAL A 25 10.35 -2.66 -4.26
C VAL A 25 9.41 -3.68 -4.88
N LYS A 26 9.61 -4.01 -6.17
CA LYS A 26 8.79 -4.99 -6.88
C LYS A 26 9.20 -6.42 -6.47
N LEU A 27 8.22 -7.31 -6.30
CA LEU A 27 8.41 -8.74 -6.02
C LEU A 27 7.58 -9.60 -6.99
N GLU A 28 7.85 -10.90 -6.98
CA GLU A 28 7.08 -11.89 -7.77
C GLU A 28 5.90 -12.43 -6.95
N GLY A 29 4.75 -11.79 -7.07
CA GLY A 29 3.53 -12.19 -6.37
C GLY A 29 2.29 -11.46 -6.85
N SER A 30 1.19 -11.61 -6.12
CA SER A 30 -0.13 -11.09 -6.53
C SER A 30 -0.91 -10.36 -5.44
N VAL A 31 -0.45 -10.36 -4.18
CA VAL A 31 -1.00 -9.50 -3.12
C VAL A 31 -0.17 -8.24 -3.01
N GLY A 32 -0.73 -7.10 -3.41
CA GLY A 32 -0.10 -5.81 -3.20
C GLY A 32 -0.09 -5.45 -1.72
N ILE A 33 1.05 -5.05 -1.17
CA ILE A 33 1.18 -4.69 0.26
C ILE A 33 1.39 -3.19 0.39
N ILE A 34 0.67 -2.57 1.33
CA ILE A 34 0.89 -1.18 1.76
C ILE A 34 0.94 -1.18 3.28
N GLY A 35 1.97 -0.59 3.87
CA GLY A 35 2.02 -0.41 5.33
C GLY A 35 2.93 0.73 5.76
N ASN A 36 2.90 1.04 7.05
CA ASN A 36 3.73 2.08 7.64
C ASN A 36 4.87 1.50 8.49
N GLY A 37 6.09 1.91 8.16
CA GLY A 37 7.32 1.46 8.79
C GLY A 37 7.84 0.16 8.17
N ALA A 38 9.07 0.20 7.65
CA ALA A 38 9.72 -0.91 6.97
C ALA A 38 9.66 -2.25 7.71
N GLY A 39 9.85 -2.26 9.05
CA GLY A 39 9.75 -3.48 9.85
C GLY A 39 8.36 -4.12 9.81
N LEU A 40 7.31 -3.31 9.94
CA LEU A 40 5.93 -3.80 9.86
C LEU A 40 5.60 -4.31 8.45
N VAL A 41 6.06 -3.60 7.42
CA VAL A 41 5.86 -4.01 6.02
C VAL A 41 6.54 -5.35 5.76
N MET A 42 7.81 -5.52 6.15
CA MET A 42 8.53 -6.80 5.98
C MET A 42 7.81 -7.96 6.70
N SER A 43 7.40 -7.76 7.95
CA SER A 43 6.62 -8.79 8.67
C SER A 43 5.27 -9.06 8.00
N THR A 44 4.67 -8.07 7.35
CA THR A 44 3.43 -8.26 6.58
C THR A 44 3.68 -9.13 5.35
N LEU A 45 4.82 -8.97 4.66
CA LEU A 45 5.22 -9.86 3.56
C LEU A 45 5.33 -11.29 4.04
N ASP A 46 6.01 -11.52 5.17
CA ASP A 46 6.20 -12.85 5.75
C ASP A 46 4.87 -13.50 6.12
N VAL A 47 3.97 -12.75 6.78
CA VAL A 47 2.64 -13.25 7.16
C VAL A 47 1.81 -13.60 5.94
N VAL A 48 1.83 -12.78 4.90
CA VAL A 48 1.10 -13.04 3.65
C VAL A 48 1.67 -14.25 2.91
N ALA A 49 3.00 -14.37 2.82
CA ALA A 49 3.65 -15.52 2.22
C ALA A 49 3.32 -16.81 2.99
N TYR A 50 3.45 -16.79 4.32
CA TYR A 50 3.15 -17.92 5.18
C TYR A 50 1.68 -18.35 5.11
N ALA A 51 0.75 -17.40 5.15
CA ALA A 51 -0.67 -17.70 4.94
C ALA A 51 -0.92 -18.25 3.52
N GLY A 52 -0.21 -17.71 2.52
CA GLY A 52 -0.24 -18.17 1.13
C GLY A 52 0.11 -19.65 0.97
N GLU A 53 1.09 -20.16 1.71
CA GLU A 53 1.48 -21.58 1.71
C GLU A 53 0.33 -22.52 2.07
N ALA A 54 -0.54 -22.10 3.00
CA ALA A 54 -1.73 -22.86 3.42
C ALA A 54 -2.91 -22.71 2.44
N HIS A 55 -2.80 -21.85 1.43
CA HIS A 55 -3.83 -21.57 0.43
C HIS A 55 -3.29 -21.86 -0.99
N SER A 56 -3.61 -21.03 -1.98
CA SER A 56 -3.21 -21.21 -3.38
C SER A 56 -1.78 -20.76 -3.68
N ASN A 57 -0.86 -20.85 -2.70
CA ASN A 57 0.53 -20.38 -2.78
C ASN A 57 0.64 -18.92 -3.24
N VAL A 58 -0.26 -18.07 -2.73
CA VAL A 58 -0.32 -16.66 -3.06
C VAL A 58 0.84 -15.93 -2.37
N LYS A 59 1.53 -15.03 -3.08
CA LYS A 59 2.71 -14.33 -2.57
C LYS A 59 2.52 -12.82 -2.58
N PRO A 60 3.24 -12.07 -1.72
CA PRO A 60 3.28 -10.62 -1.80
C PRO A 60 3.91 -10.17 -3.12
N ALA A 61 3.31 -9.18 -3.77
CA ALA A 61 3.72 -8.65 -5.07
C ALA A 61 4.75 -7.52 -4.96
N ASN A 62 4.90 -6.92 -3.78
CA ASN A 62 5.78 -5.79 -3.57
C ASN A 62 6.06 -5.55 -2.08
N PHE A 63 7.09 -4.76 -1.82
CA PHE A 63 7.23 -3.97 -0.59
C PHE A 63 6.75 -2.55 -0.88
N LEU A 64 5.98 -1.93 0.02
CA LEU A 64 5.68 -0.49 -0.01
C LEU A 64 5.54 0.06 1.40
N ASP A 65 6.47 0.93 1.79
CA ASP A 65 6.43 1.68 3.03
C ASP A 65 6.05 3.15 2.77
N ILE A 66 4.91 3.56 3.31
CA ILE A 66 4.41 4.94 3.25
C ILE A 66 4.96 5.84 4.38
N GLY A 67 5.81 5.28 5.25
CA GLY A 67 6.38 5.98 6.40
C GLY A 67 5.35 6.34 7.47
N GLY A 68 5.72 7.24 8.39
CA GLY A 68 4.82 7.67 9.48
C GLY A 68 3.68 8.61 9.03
N GLY A 69 3.76 9.15 7.81
CA GLY A 69 2.82 10.12 7.27
C GLY A 69 1.80 9.46 6.34
N ALA A 70 0.67 9.02 6.88
CA ALA A 70 -0.43 8.47 6.07
C ALA A 70 -1.39 9.57 5.60
N SER A 71 -0.87 10.59 4.89
CA SER A 71 -1.74 11.59 4.26
C SER A 71 -2.55 10.96 3.12
N ALA A 72 -3.68 11.58 2.76
CA ALA A 72 -4.52 11.13 1.64
C ALA A 72 -3.73 11.04 0.32
N GLU A 73 -2.85 12.01 0.07
CA GLU A 73 -2.02 12.04 -1.14
C GLU A 73 -0.99 10.89 -1.18
N VAL A 74 -0.32 10.61 -0.06
CA VAL A 74 0.64 9.49 0.03
C VAL A 74 -0.08 8.16 -0.17
N MET A 75 -1.27 8.00 0.42
CA MET A 75 -2.09 6.81 0.24
C MET A 75 -2.58 6.65 -1.20
N ALA A 76 -3.04 7.73 -1.84
CA ALA A 76 -3.46 7.72 -3.24
C ALA A 76 -2.31 7.35 -4.16
N ASN A 77 -1.13 7.94 -3.95
CA ASN A 77 0.08 7.62 -4.70
C ASN A 77 0.46 6.16 -4.53
N GLY A 78 0.39 5.62 -3.31
CA GLY A 78 0.65 4.20 -3.04
C GLY A 78 -0.33 3.27 -3.75
N LEU A 79 -1.64 3.55 -3.64
CA LEU A 79 -2.68 2.78 -4.32
C LEU A 79 -2.52 2.85 -5.85
N GLU A 80 -2.23 4.02 -6.41
CA GLU A 80 -2.01 4.20 -7.86
C GLU A 80 -0.88 3.28 -8.37
N ILE A 81 0.26 3.22 -7.66
CA ILE A 81 1.39 2.34 -8.02
C ILE A 81 0.98 0.86 -7.95
N ILE A 82 0.33 0.45 -6.86
CA ILE A 82 -0.03 -0.95 -6.61
C ILE A 82 -1.13 -1.43 -7.57
N LEU A 83 -2.10 -0.58 -7.87
CA LEU A 83 -3.19 -0.91 -8.77
C LEU A 83 -2.73 -0.92 -10.24
N GLY A 84 -1.74 -0.10 -10.58
CA GLY A 84 -1.09 -0.10 -11.90
C GLY A 84 -0.27 -1.35 -12.19
N ASP A 85 0.13 -2.10 -11.17
CA ASP A 85 0.84 -3.37 -11.33
C ASP A 85 -0.11 -4.48 -11.84
N PRO A 86 0.13 -5.05 -13.05
CA PRO A 86 -0.76 -6.06 -13.63
C PRO A 86 -0.76 -7.41 -12.88
N ASP A 87 0.29 -7.71 -12.12
CA ASP A 87 0.41 -8.96 -11.37
C ASP A 87 -0.45 -8.94 -10.11
N VAL A 88 -0.67 -7.74 -9.55
CA VAL A 88 -1.50 -7.53 -8.35
C VAL A 88 -2.95 -7.88 -8.65
N LYS A 89 -3.54 -8.76 -7.83
CA LYS A 89 -4.95 -9.18 -7.88
C LYS A 89 -5.76 -8.71 -6.66
N SER A 90 -5.11 -8.43 -5.55
CA SER A 90 -5.72 -7.86 -4.34
C SER A 90 -4.71 -6.99 -3.61
N VAL A 91 -5.19 -6.08 -2.76
CA VAL A 91 -4.34 -5.18 -1.98
C VAL A 91 -4.61 -5.39 -0.50
N PHE A 92 -3.55 -5.55 0.28
CA PHE A 92 -3.60 -5.62 1.73
C PHE A 92 -2.90 -4.40 2.34
N VAL A 93 -3.68 -3.57 3.01
CA VAL A 93 -3.22 -2.40 3.74
C VAL A 93 -3.12 -2.77 5.22
N ASN A 94 -1.91 -2.75 5.77
CA ASN A 94 -1.66 -3.02 7.18
C ASN A 94 -1.01 -1.81 7.84
N VAL A 95 -1.80 -1.07 8.62
CA VAL A 95 -1.34 0.14 9.29
C VAL A 95 -1.49 0.02 10.79
N PHE A 96 -0.43 0.40 11.50
CA PHE A 96 -0.44 0.58 12.95
C PHE A 96 -0.39 2.07 13.28
N GLY A 97 -1.50 2.60 13.78
CA GLY A 97 -1.65 3.97 14.23
C GLY A 97 -0.91 4.22 15.54
N GLY A 98 0.21 4.93 15.45
CA GLY A 98 0.95 5.48 16.58
C GLY A 98 0.68 6.98 16.72
N ILE A 99 1.64 7.77 16.21
CA ILE A 99 1.53 9.24 16.15
C ILE A 99 0.39 9.65 15.19
N THR A 100 0.34 9.03 14.01
CA THR A 100 -0.78 9.21 13.07
C THR A 100 -1.92 8.30 13.49
N ALA A 101 -3.09 8.88 13.75
CA ALA A 101 -4.28 8.16 14.19
C ALA A 101 -4.95 7.40 13.02
N CYS A 102 -5.56 6.26 13.31
CA CYS A 102 -6.15 5.38 12.29
C CYS A 102 -7.35 6.01 11.56
N ASP A 103 -8.05 6.95 12.17
CA ASP A 103 -9.12 7.72 11.54
C ASP A 103 -8.58 8.65 10.44
N ALA A 104 -7.42 9.27 10.65
CA ALA A 104 -6.75 10.05 9.61
C ALA A 104 -6.33 9.17 8.42
N VAL A 105 -5.80 7.97 8.71
CA VAL A 105 -5.44 6.98 7.69
C VAL A 105 -6.66 6.51 6.91
N ALA A 106 -7.74 6.15 7.62
CA ALA A 106 -8.99 5.70 7.02
C ALA A 106 -9.58 6.78 6.08
N ASN A 107 -9.65 8.03 6.54
CA ASN A 107 -10.06 9.16 5.70
C ASN A 107 -9.14 9.33 4.49
N GLY A 108 -7.83 9.14 4.67
CA GLY A 108 -6.86 9.16 3.57
C GLY A 108 -7.11 8.08 2.53
N ILE A 109 -7.49 6.87 2.94
CA ILE A 109 -7.88 5.78 2.03
C ILE A 109 -9.16 6.14 1.26
N VAL A 110 -10.21 6.61 1.95
CA VAL A 110 -11.47 6.99 1.29
C VAL A 110 -11.25 8.09 0.25
N GLN A 111 -10.53 9.15 0.62
CA GLN A 111 -10.19 10.25 -0.29
C GLN A 111 -9.32 9.77 -1.46
N ALA A 112 -8.39 8.85 -1.21
CA ALA A 112 -7.57 8.27 -2.26
C ALA A 112 -8.41 7.49 -3.29
N LEU A 113 -9.36 6.68 -2.83
CA LEU A 113 -10.27 5.93 -3.71
C LEU A 113 -11.15 6.88 -4.53
N GLU A 114 -11.68 7.95 -3.92
CA GLU A 114 -12.43 8.98 -4.64
C GLU A 114 -11.57 9.67 -5.71
N LEU A 115 -10.33 10.05 -5.37
CA LEU A 115 -9.41 10.71 -6.28
C LEU A 115 -9.08 9.82 -7.49
N LEU A 116 -8.80 8.54 -7.26
CA LEU A 116 -8.57 7.57 -8.34
C LEU A 116 -9.80 7.44 -9.24
N LYS A 117 -11.00 7.37 -8.65
CA LYS A 117 -12.26 7.36 -9.40
C LYS A 117 -12.42 8.62 -10.26
N THR A 118 -12.06 9.80 -9.77
CA THR A 118 -12.12 11.04 -10.57
C THR A 118 -11.15 11.07 -11.74
N LYS A 119 -10.02 10.35 -11.64
CA LYS A 119 -9.05 10.18 -12.73
C LYS A 119 -9.48 9.12 -13.76
N GLY A 120 -10.62 8.46 -13.56
CA GLY A 120 -11.08 7.35 -14.41
C GLY A 120 -10.36 6.03 -14.12
N GLU A 121 -9.70 5.92 -12.97
CA GLU A 121 -9.02 4.72 -12.52
C GLU A 121 -9.91 3.98 -11.51
N ASP A 122 -10.80 3.12 -12.02
CA ASP A 122 -11.67 2.33 -11.14
C ASP A 122 -10.85 1.30 -10.34
N VAL A 123 -11.02 1.34 -9.02
CA VAL A 123 -10.42 0.35 -8.11
C VAL A 123 -11.22 -0.94 -8.20
N THR A 124 -10.84 -1.79 -9.14
CA THR A 124 -11.50 -3.08 -9.41
C THR A 124 -10.97 -4.23 -8.56
N LYS A 125 -9.80 -4.06 -7.93
CA LYS A 125 -9.12 -5.08 -7.14
C LYS A 125 -9.60 -5.03 -5.68
N PRO A 126 -9.87 -6.16 -5.01
CA PRO A 126 -10.27 -6.18 -3.61
C PRO A 126 -9.23 -5.52 -2.70
N LEU A 127 -9.70 -4.64 -1.82
CA LEU A 127 -8.90 -3.95 -0.82
C LEU A 127 -9.24 -4.48 0.58
N VAL A 128 -8.26 -5.06 1.26
CA VAL A 128 -8.39 -5.50 2.66
C VAL A 128 -7.58 -4.54 3.53
N VAL A 129 -8.21 -3.97 4.56
CA VAL A 129 -7.56 -2.99 5.43
C VAL A 129 -7.55 -3.48 6.87
N ARG A 130 -6.36 -3.58 7.47
CA ARG A 130 -6.17 -3.76 8.90
C ARG A 130 -5.62 -2.47 9.52
N LEU A 131 -6.42 -1.87 10.39
CA LEU A 131 -6.03 -0.74 11.23
C LEU A 131 -5.90 -1.19 12.68
N ASP A 132 -4.86 -0.77 13.38
CA ASP A 132 -4.70 -1.04 14.81
C ASP A 132 -3.97 0.10 15.52
N GLY A 133 -4.12 0.23 16.83
CA GLY A 133 -3.55 1.34 17.61
C GLY A 133 -4.52 2.52 17.78
N ASN A 134 -3.99 3.74 17.74
CA ASN A 134 -4.73 4.96 18.08
C ASN A 134 -5.95 5.17 17.16
N ASN A 135 -7.14 5.37 17.74
CA ASN A 135 -8.43 5.52 17.04
C ASN A 135 -8.79 4.39 16.04
N ALA A 136 -8.28 3.18 16.22
CA ALA A 136 -8.51 2.08 15.28
C ALA A 136 -9.99 1.72 15.09
N GLU A 137 -10.80 1.78 16.14
CA GLU A 137 -12.26 1.56 16.03
C GLU A 137 -12.95 2.60 15.15
N LEU A 138 -12.60 3.88 15.32
CA LEU A 138 -13.14 4.95 14.49
C LEU A 138 -12.67 4.82 13.04
N GLY A 139 -11.40 4.49 12.81
CA GLY A 139 -10.88 4.24 11.47
C GLY A 139 -11.61 3.11 10.75
N ARG A 140 -11.88 1.99 11.45
CA ARG A 140 -12.69 0.87 10.91
C ARG A 140 -14.11 1.30 10.58
N LYS A 141 -14.73 2.12 11.44
CA LYS A 141 -16.07 2.65 11.19
C LYS A 141 -16.11 3.51 9.92
N ILE A 142 -15.16 4.44 9.76
CA ILE A 142 -15.05 5.28 8.56
C ILE A 142 -14.97 4.43 7.28
N LEU A 143 -14.18 3.35 7.28
CA LEU A 143 -14.06 2.45 6.13
C LEU A 143 -15.31 1.59 5.88
N THR A 144 -16.12 1.33 6.92
CA THR A 144 -17.35 0.53 6.79
C THR A 144 -18.51 1.36 6.25
N ASP A 145 -18.53 2.65 6.58
CA ASP A 145 -19.60 3.59 6.22
C ASP A 145 -19.38 4.27 4.85
N ALA A 146 -18.19 4.12 4.25
CA ALA A 146 -17.81 4.68 2.94
C ALA A 146 -18.25 3.79 1.76
#